data_AF-A0A349X404-F1
#
_entry.id   AF-A0A349X404-F1
#
_cell.length_a   1.000
_cell.length_b   1.000
_cell.length_c   1.000
_cell.angle_alpha   90.00
_cell.angle_beta   90.00
_cell.angle_gamma   90.00
#
_symmetry.space_group_name_H-M   'P 1'
#
loop_
_entity.id
_entity.type
_entity.pdbx_description
1 polymer ?
#
loop_
_entity_poly.entity_id
_entity_poly.type
_entity_poly.pdbx_seq_one_letter_code
_entity_poly.pdbx_strand_id
1 'polypeptide(L)'
;DCWLEVAAFFHASKWIDGRLNNTAYEEMKREGFPRDINLRDKLSIYHDLFVQTTLINAELPEYRELVRSIIPAHMQEHMWAYCFSFNGRNQTLIADCPPPKNLANVKETFDALTQNPRVELTLNFWLSTVSLVTLAMKKQEGQPDKIIADLTTYIDTH
;
A
#
# COMPACT_ATOMS: atom_id res chain seq x y z
N ASP A 1 12.87 -6.27 -22.36
CA ASP A 1 14.21 -6.19 -21.75
C ASP A 1 14.14 -6.96 -20.43
N CYS A 2 14.98 -7.99 -20.21
CA CYS A 2 14.88 -8.84 -19.02
C CYS A 2 14.97 -8.04 -17.72
N TRP A 3 15.77 -6.96 -17.68
CA TRP A 3 15.90 -6.15 -16.46
C TRP A 3 14.58 -5.44 -16.11
N LEU A 4 13.97 -4.76 -17.08
CA LEU A 4 12.72 -4.05 -16.88
C LEU A 4 11.58 -5.00 -16.47
N GLU A 5 11.56 -6.23 -17.00
CA GLU A 5 10.59 -7.25 -16.57
C GLU A 5 10.82 -7.68 -15.12
N VAL A 6 12.06 -7.96 -14.72
CA VAL A 6 12.39 -8.30 -13.32
C VAL A 6 12.03 -7.13 -12.38
N ALA A 7 12.28 -5.89 -12.80
CA ALA A 7 11.84 -4.71 -12.08
C ALA A 7 10.32 -4.63 -11.97
N ALA A 8 9.57 -4.92 -13.04
CA ALA A 8 8.11 -4.95 -13.01
C ALA A 8 7.55 -5.98 -12.00
N PHE A 9 8.10 -7.20 -11.98
CA PHE A 9 7.76 -8.20 -10.95
C PHE A 9 8.04 -7.66 -9.53
N PHE A 10 9.21 -7.05 -9.33
CA PHE A 10 9.55 -6.45 -8.04
C PHE A 10 8.59 -5.31 -7.64
N HIS A 11 8.18 -4.46 -8.57
CA HIS A 11 7.22 -3.38 -8.33
C HIS A 11 5.83 -3.92 -7.98
N ALA A 12 5.36 -4.95 -8.70
CA ALA A 12 4.10 -5.63 -8.39
C ALA A 12 4.12 -6.30 -7.00
N SER A 13 5.31 -6.70 -6.50
CA SER A 13 5.49 -7.28 -5.15
C SER A 13 5.33 -6.26 -4.01
N LYS A 14 5.13 -4.97 -4.32
CA LYS A 14 4.99 -3.94 -3.30
C LYS A 14 3.69 -4.15 -2.54
N TRP A 15 3.81 -4.00 -1.23
CA TRP A 15 2.75 -4.04 -0.26
C TRP A 15 3.07 -2.95 0.75
N ILE A 16 2.06 -2.16 1.08
CA ILE A 16 2.14 -1.07 2.04
C ILE A 16 1.15 -1.37 3.17
N ASP A 17 1.62 -1.18 4.40
CA ASP A 17 0.77 -1.24 5.56
C ASP A 17 -0.10 0.03 5.59
N GLY A 18 -1.40 -0.16 5.45
CA GLY A 18 -2.39 0.92 5.42
C GLY A 18 -2.75 1.49 6.79
N ARG A 19 -2.24 0.94 7.89
CA ARG A 19 -2.65 1.35 9.24
C ARG A 19 -2.38 2.84 9.48
N LEU A 20 -3.44 3.57 9.79
CA LEU A 20 -3.37 4.96 10.22
C LEU A 20 -2.89 5.03 11.68
N ASN A 21 -2.08 6.05 11.98
CA ASN A 21 -1.73 6.33 13.37
C ASN A 21 -2.90 7.06 14.05
N ASN A 22 -3.71 6.30 14.79
CA ASN A 22 -4.86 6.81 15.53
C ASN A 22 -4.57 7.02 17.03
N THR A 23 -3.29 7.01 17.46
CA THR A 23 -2.94 7.04 18.90
C THR A 23 -3.57 8.22 19.63
N ALA A 24 -3.46 9.44 19.10
CA ALA A 24 -4.04 10.62 19.74
C ALA A 24 -5.58 10.54 19.85
N TYR A 25 -6.24 10.01 18.81
CA TYR A 25 -7.69 9.83 18.82
C TYR A 25 -8.14 8.80 19.86
N GLU A 26 -7.46 7.66 19.94
CA GLU A 26 -7.79 6.61 20.93
C GLU A 26 -7.54 7.09 22.37
N GLU A 27 -6.47 7.87 22.61
CA GLU A 27 -6.22 8.48 23.91
C GLU A 27 -7.30 9.50 24.27
N MET A 28 -7.70 10.39 23.35
CA MET A 28 -8.81 11.32 23.58
C MET A 28 -10.12 10.61 23.92
N LYS A 29 -10.44 9.54 23.18
CA LYS A 29 -11.62 8.71 23.41
C LYS A 29 -11.58 8.04 24.80
N ARG A 30 -10.40 7.57 25.24
CA ARG A 30 -10.22 6.98 26.58
C ARG A 30 -10.47 8.00 27.69
N GLU A 31 -10.04 9.25 27.50
CA GLU A 31 -10.28 10.36 28.43
C GLU A 31 -11.72 10.93 28.34
N GLY A 32 -12.58 10.35 27.50
CA GLY A 32 -13.98 10.75 27.34
C GLY A 32 -14.20 11.98 26.45
N PHE A 33 -13.22 12.32 25.61
CA PHE A 33 -13.32 13.40 24.64
C PHE A 33 -13.61 12.87 23.21
N PRO A 34 -14.32 13.66 22.39
CA PRO A 34 -15.11 14.82 22.80
C PRO A 34 -16.34 14.40 23.61
N ARG A 35 -16.82 15.30 24.48
CA ARG A 35 -17.99 15.05 25.35
C ARG A 35 -19.31 15.03 24.57
N ASP A 36 -19.36 15.69 23.42
CA ASP A 36 -20.50 15.67 22.52
C ASP A 36 -20.57 14.35 21.78
N ILE A 37 -21.71 13.67 21.91
CA ILE A 37 -21.93 12.34 21.32
C ILE A 37 -21.95 12.37 19.79
N ASN A 38 -22.52 13.41 19.19
CA ASN A 38 -22.59 13.55 17.74
C ASN A 38 -21.19 13.80 17.15
N LEU A 39 -20.38 14.62 17.83
CA LEU A 39 -19.00 14.86 17.43
C LEU A 39 -18.15 13.59 17.55
N ARG A 40 -18.33 12.83 18.63
CA ARG A 40 -17.63 11.56 18.86
C ARG A 40 -17.96 10.53 17.78
N ASP A 41 -19.23 10.41 17.40
CA ASP A 41 -19.69 9.47 16.38
C ASP A 41 -19.11 9.84 14.99
N LYS A 42 -19.11 11.13 14.63
CA LYS A 42 -18.51 11.60 13.36
C LYS A 42 -17.00 11.32 13.30
N LEU A 43 -16.27 11.57 14.39
CA LEU A 43 -14.84 11.26 14.47
C LEU A 43 -14.57 9.75 14.39
N SER A 44 -15.40 8.91 15.04
CA SER A 44 -15.28 7.45 14.92
C SER A 44 -15.42 7.03 13.46
N ILE A 45 -16.47 7.48 12.78
CA ILE A 45 -16.68 7.14 11.36
C ILE A 45 -15.49 7.57 10.52
N TYR A 46 -14.94 8.78 10.75
CA TYR A 46 -13.77 9.28 10.02
C TYR A 46 -12.55 8.37 10.19
N HIS A 47 -12.22 8.00 11.42
CA HIS A 47 -11.08 7.12 11.72
C HIS A 47 -11.31 5.67 11.27
N ASP A 48 -12.58 5.25 11.12
CA ASP A 48 -12.98 3.93 10.66
C ASP A 48 -12.99 3.79 9.12
N LEU A 49 -13.00 4.89 8.35
CA LEU A 49 -13.07 4.84 6.88
C LEU A 49 -11.98 3.94 6.29
N PHE A 50 -10.77 3.98 6.84
CA PHE A 50 -9.64 3.22 6.31
C PHE A 50 -9.50 1.79 6.86
N VAL A 51 -10.34 1.40 7.84
CA VAL A 51 -10.27 0.09 8.49
C VAL A 51 -10.58 -1.01 7.49
N GLN A 52 -11.62 -0.85 6.67
CA GLN A 52 -12.01 -1.87 5.68
C GLN A 52 -10.90 -2.15 4.66
N THR A 53 -10.22 -1.11 4.17
CA THR A 53 -9.07 -1.25 3.27
C THR A 53 -7.90 -1.96 3.96
N THR A 54 -7.66 -1.65 5.23
CA THR A 54 -6.64 -2.32 6.03
C THR A 54 -6.94 -3.81 6.21
N LEU A 55 -8.21 -4.18 6.45
CA LEU A 55 -8.63 -5.58 6.62
C LEU A 55 -8.45 -6.40 5.33
N ILE A 56 -8.84 -5.84 4.18
CA ILE A 56 -8.69 -6.52 2.88
C ILE A 56 -7.21 -6.77 2.57
N ASN A 57 -6.32 -5.87 2.98
CA ASN A 57 -4.88 -5.95 2.71
C ASN A 57 -4.05 -6.33 3.95
N ALA A 58 -4.65 -6.92 4.98
CA ALA A 58 -3.99 -7.16 6.26
C ALA A 58 -2.91 -8.25 6.18
N GLU A 59 -3.14 -9.24 5.31
CA GLU A 59 -2.23 -10.35 5.10
C GLU A 59 -1.16 -9.98 4.07
N LEU A 60 0.08 -10.40 4.35
CA LEU A 60 1.17 -10.24 3.40
C LEU A 60 0.90 -11.15 2.18
N PRO A 61 0.88 -10.61 0.94
CA PRO A 61 0.59 -11.44 -0.22
C PRO A 61 1.68 -12.47 -0.47
N GLU A 62 1.30 -13.73 -0.69
CA GLU A 62 2.24 -14.80 -1.09
C GLU A 62 3.08 -14.41 -2.31
N TYR A 63 2.47 -13.67 -3.25
CA TYR A 63 3.16 -13.12 -4.43
C TYR A 63 4.42 -12.34 -4.05
N ARG A 64 4.35 -11.53 -2.98
CA ARG A 64 5.49 -10.74 -2.53
C ARG A 64 6.62 -11.63 -2.04
N GLU A 65 6.31 -12.60 -1.18
CA GLU A 65 7.28 -13.52 -0.63
C GLU A 65 7.94 -14.35 -1.74
N LEU A 66 7.13 -14.90 -2.64
CA LEU A 66 7.59 -15.72 -3.76
C LEU A 66 8.52 -14.93 -4.70
N VAL A 67 8.06 -13.79 -5.21
CA VAL A 67 8.85 -12.98 -6.16
C VAL A 67 10.16 -12.50 -5.52
N ARG A 68 10.12 -12.06 -4.27
CA ARG A 68 11.34 -11.59 -3.57
C ARG A 68 12.28 -12.70 -3.14
N SER A 69 11.82 -13.95 -3.10
CA SER A 69 12.68 -15.11 -2.89
C SER A 69 13.42 -15.51 -4.17
N ILE A 70 12.84 -15.22 -5.35
CA ILE A 70 13.45 -15.50 -6.65
C ILE A 70 14.46 -14.41 -7.04
N ILE A 71 14.14 -13.13 -6.78
CA ILE A 71 15.02 -12.01 -7.14
C ILE A 71 16.20 -11.94 -6.15
N PRO A 72 17.47 -12.02 -6.60
CA PRO A 72 18.62 -11.91 -5.72
C PRO A 72 18.67 -10.61 -4.92
N ALA A 73 19.15 -10.68 -3.67
CA ALA A 73 19.21 -9.53 -2.76
C ALA A 73 19.89 -8.29 -3.37
N HIS A 74 21.03 -8.47 -4.06
CA HIS A 74 21.75 -7.36 -4.70
C HIS A 74 20.93 -6.65 -5.80
N MET A 75 20.04 -7.36 -6.50
CA MET A 75 19.14 -6.73 -7.48
C MET A 75 18.04 -5.94 -6.79
N GLN A 76 17.51 -6.47 -5.68
CA GLN A 76 16.53 -5.74 -4.86
C GLN A 76 17.13 -4.46 -4.26
N GLU A 77 18.37 -4.54 -3.75
CA GLU A 77 19.14 -3.39 -3.26
C GLU A 77 19.33 -2.34 -4.35
N HIS A 78 19.73 -2.76 -5.56
CA HIS A 78 19.86 -1.87 -6.70
C HIS A 78 18.54 -1.19 -7.05
N MET A 79 17.44 -1.93 -7.09
CA MET A 79 16.11 -1.35 -7.35
C MET A 79 15.71 -0.34 -6.26
N TRP A 80 16.00 -0.61 -4.99
CA TRP A 80 15.75 0.33 -3.90
C TRP A 80 16.61 1.59 -4.02
N ALA A 81 17.85 1.47 -4.46
CA ALA A 81 18.78 2.59 -4.58
C ALA A 81 18.49 3.49 -5.78
N TYR A 82 18.02 2.93 -6.90
CA TYR A 82 17.98 3.65 -8.18
C TYR A 82 16.61 3.72 -8.86
N CYS A 83 15.63 2.93 -8.44
CA CYS A 83 14.34 2.84 -9.12
C CYS A 83 13.18 3.48 -8.35
N PHE A 84 13.49 4.16 -7.24
CA PHE A 84 12.53 4.94 -6.47
C PHE A 84 13.12 6.27 -6.04
N SER A 85 12.25 7.27 -5.88
CA SER A 85 12.53 8.48 -5.13
C SER A 85 11.57 8.60 -3.95
N PHE A 86 12.01 9.30 -2.90
CA PHE A 86 11.24 9.52 -1.70
C PHE A 86 11.08 11.02 -1.44
N ASN A 87 9.86 11.43 -1.12
CA ASN A 87 9.56 12.74 -0.54
C ASN A 87 8.70 12.53 0.72
N GLY A 88 9.34 12.50 1.88
CA GLY A 88 8.70 12.08 3.12
C GLY A 88 8.19 10.64 3.02
N ARG A 89 6.87 10.45 3.15
CA ARG A 89 6.21 9.14 3.00
C ARG A 89 5.83 8.82 1.55
N ASN A 90 5.94 9.79 0.64
CA ASN A 90 5.60 9.57 -0.76
C ASN A 90 6.76 8.87 -1.47
N GLN A 91 6.49 7.67 -1.98
CA GLN A 91 7.39 6.91 -2.81
C GLN A 91 6.95 7.07 -4.27
N THR A 92 7.85 7.52 -5.13
CA THR A 92 7.61 7.60 -6.58
C THR A 92 8.45 6.57 -7.31
N LEU A 93 7.82 5.87 -8.25
CA LEU A 93 8.49 4.93 -9.13
C LEU A 93 9.21 5.67 -10.25
N ILE A 94 10.48 5.31 -10.50
CA ILE A 94 11.22 5.78 -11.67
C ILE A 94 11.04 4.75 -12.78
N ALA A 95 10.31 5.10 -13.84
CA ALA A 95 9.96 4.18 -14.92
C ALA A 95 11.19 3.66 -15.68
N ASP A 96 12.20 4.51 -15.85
CA ASP A 96 13.48 4.14 -16.46
C ASP A 96 14.46 3.66 -15.38
N CYS A 97 14.10 2.55 -14.73
CA CYS A 97 14.91 1.91 -13.70
C CYS A 97 16.21 1.39 -14.33
N PRO A 98 17.38 2.00 -14.07
CA PRO A 98 18.60 1.65 -14.80
C PRO A 98 19.09 0.26 -14.39
N PRO A 99 19.59 -0.57 -15.31
CA PRO A 99 20.15 -1.87 -14.96
C PRO A 99 21.42 -1.74 -14.09
N PRO A 100 21.70 -2.73 -13.23
CA PRO A 100 22.98 -2.82 -12.55
C PRO A 100 24.12 -2.97 -13.55
N LYS A 101 25.30 -2.44 -13.22
CA LYS A 101 26.50 -2.54 -14.07
C LYS A 101 26.89 -4.00 -14.39
N ASN A 102 26.53 -4.92 -13.51
CA ASN A 102 26.67 -6.35 -13.72
C ASN A 102 25.28 -6.96 -13.96
N LEU A 103 25.00 -7.35 -15.21
CA LEU A 103 23.77 -8.01 -15.62
C LEU A 103 23.80 -9.54 -15.43
N ALA A 104 24.87 -10.08 -14.83
CA ALA A 104 24.93 -11.52 -14.55
C ALA A 104 23.67 -11.96 -13.81
N ASN A 105 23.07 -13.05 -14.28
CA ASN A 105 21.90 -13.70 -13.71
C ASN A 105 20.57 -12.93 -13.87
N VAL A 106 20.52 -11.77 -14.57
CA VAL A 106 19.24 -11.08 -14.84
C VAL A 106 18.33 -11.94 -15.72
N LYS A 107 18.88 -12.54 -16.77
CA LYS A 107 18.13 -13.48 -17.61
C LYS A 107 17.68 -14.71 -16.82
N GLU A 108 18.55 -15.28 -16.00
CA GLU A 108 18.21 -16.45 -15.16
C GLU A 108 17.11 -16.12 -14.16
N THR A 109 17.16 -14.94 -13.53
CA THR A 109 16.12 -14.44 -12.62
C THR A 109 14.79 -14.24 -13.36
N PHE A 110 14.83 -13.65 -14.55
CA PHE A 110 13.67 -13.49 -15.41
C PHE A 110 13.06 -14.84 -15.81
N ASP A 111 13.89 -15.80 -16.22
CA ASP A 111 13.47 -17.15 -16.58
C ASP A 111 12.85 -17.85 -15.36
N ALA A 112 13.46 -17.74 -14.17
CA ALA A 112 12.93 -18.30 -12.92
C ALA A 112 11.59 -17.69 -12.51
N LEU A 113 11.37 -16.39 -12.73
CA LEU A 113 10.08 -15.73 -12.46
C LEU A 113 9.00 -16.19 -13.44
N THR A 114 9.32 -16.25 -14.73
CA THR A 114 8.33 -16.56 -15.79
C THR A 114 8.00 -18.04 -15.92
N GLN A 115 8.94 -18.92 -15.58
CA GLN A 115 8.75 -20.37 -15.64
C GLN A 115 8.15 -20.95 -14.36
N ASN A 116 8.04 -20.15 -13.29
CA ASN A 116 7.44 -20.61 -12.04
C ASN A 116 5.92 -20.39 -12.07
N PRO A 117 5.10 -21.46 -12.20
CA PRO A 117 3.65 -21.32 -12.34
C PRO A 117 2.97 -20.72 -11.09
N ARG A 118 3.63 -20.75 -9.92
CA ARG A 118 3.08 -20.10 -8.71
C ARG A 118 3.11 -18.58 -8.82
N VAL A 119 3.99 -18.00 -9.63
CA VAL A 119 4.08 -16.53 -9.78
C VAL A 119 2.78 -15.99 -10.37
N GLU A 120 2.24 -16.63 -11.41
CA GLU A 120 0.96 -16.23 -12.01
C GLU A 120 -0.23 -16.44 -11.06
N LEU A 121 -0.31 -17.59 -10.41
CA LEU A 121 -1.40 -17.91 -9.47
C LEU A 121 -1.46 -16.90 -8.32
N THR A 122 -0.31 -16.62 -7.71
CA THR A 122 -0.22 -15.67 -6.60
C THR A 122 -0.40 -14.22 -7.05
N LEU A 123 0.01 -13.85 -8.28
CA LEU A 123 -0.27 -12.55 -8.87
C LEU A 123 -1.77 -12.33 -9.06
N ASN A 124 -2.48 -13.32 -9.60
CA ASN A 124 -3.93 -13.24 -9.81
C ASN A 124 -4.68 -13.04 -8.49
N PHE A 125 -4.29 -13.78 -7.44
CA PHE A 125 -4.83 -13.56 -6.10
C PHE A 125 -4.53 -12.14 -5.61
N TRP A 126 -3.28 -11.69 -5.73
CA TRP A 126 -2.88 -10.36 -5.30
C TRP A 126 -3.64 -9.24 -6.02
N LEU A 127 -3.81 -9.33 -7.34
CA LEU A 127 -4.60 -8.39 -8.13
C LEU A 127 -6.08 -8.39 -7.75
N SER A 128 -6.64 -9.54 -7.36
CA SER A 128 -7.99 -9.61 -6.80
C SER A 128 -8.10 -8.78 -5.51
N THR A 129 -7.14 -8.93 -4.59
CA THR A 129 -7.08 -8.14 -3.35
C THR A 129 -6.97 -6.64 -3.64
N VAL A 130 -6.06 -6.22 -4.52
CA VAL A 130 -5.89 -4.81 -4.92
C VAL A 130 -7.16 -4.25 -5.58
N SER A 131 -7.84 -5.04 -6.40
CA SER A 131 -9.10 -4.65 -7.04
C SER A 131 -10.20 -4.41 -5.99
N LEU A 132 -10.33 -5.31 -5.00
CA LEU A 132 -11.29 -5.17 -3.91
C LEU A 132 -11.00 -3.94 -3.05
N VAL A 133 -9.74 -3.66 -2.72
CA VAL A 133 -9.33 -2.42 -2.03
C VAL A 133 -9.75 -1.20 -2.83
N THR A 134 -9.45 -1.17 -4.13
CA THR A 134 -9.78 -0.03 -5.01
C THR A 134 -11.29 0.21 -5.06
N LEU A 135 -12.09 -0.85 -5.17
CA LEU A 135 -13.55 -0.78 -5.15
C LEU A 135 -14.10 -0.31 -3.80
N ALA A 136 -13.53 -0.78 -2.68
CA ALA A 136 -13.91 -0.35 -1.34
C ALA A 136 -13.63 1.14 -1.11
N MET A 137 -12.43 1.60 -1.49
CA MET A 137 -12.06 3.02 -1.41
C MET A 137 -12.98 3.90 -2.25
N LYS A 138 -13.31 3.46 -3.47
CA LYS A 138 -14.23 4.20 -4.34
C LYS A 138 -15.65 4.32 -3.75
N LYS A 139 -16.12 3.31 -3.01
CA LYS A 139 -17.42 3.39 -2.32
C LYS A 139 -17.45 4.42 -1.17
N GLN A 140 -16.29 4.79 -0.65
CA GLN A 140 -16.14 5.80 0.41
C GLN A 140 -15.74 7.18 -0.13
N GLU A 141 -15.67 7.33 -1.46
CA GLU A 141 -15.25 8.57 -2.10
C GLU A 141 -16.14 9.76 -1.68
N GLY A 142 -15.49 10.88 -1.31
CA GLY A 142 -16.14 12.09 -0.80
C GLY A 142 -16.74 11.99 0.61
N GLN A 143 -16.73 10.81 1.25
CA GLN A 143 -17.14 10.68 2.65
C GLN A 143 -16.19 11.40 3.63
N PRO A 144 -14.84 11.35 3.47
CA PRO A 144 -13.93 12.15 4.29
C PRO A 144 -14.25 13.65 4.23
N ASP A 145 -14.45 14.20 3.02
CA ASP A 145 -14.68 15.63 2.82
C ASP A 145 -15.99 16.09 3.48
N LYS A 146 -17.04 15.28 3.38
CA LYS A 146 -18.33 15.56 4.05
C LYS A 146 -18.16 15.57 5.57
N ILE A 147 -17.46 14.59 6.13
CA ILE A 147 -17.22 14.55 7.58
C ILE A 147 -16.37 15.75 8.02
N ILE A 148 -15.34 16.12 7.26
CA ILE A 148 -14.52 17.31 7.56
C ILE A 148 -15.38 18.58 7.54
N ALA A 149 -16.22 18.78 6.52
CA ALA A 149 -17.11 19.95 6.44
C ALA A 149 -18.10 20.02 7.61
N ASP A 150 -18.66 18.87 7.99
CA ASP A 150 -19.54 18.72 9.15
C ASP A 150 -18.82 19.04 10.48
N LEU A 151 -17.58 18.59 10.63
CA LEU A 151 -16.74 18.87 11.81
C LEU A 151 -16.38 20.35 11.89
N THR A 152 -16.00 20.98 10.77
CA THR A 152 -15.72 22.42 10.70
C THR A 152 -16.94 23.24 11.08
N THR A 153 -18.11 22.90 10.55
CA THR A 153 -19.36 23.58 10.90
C THR A 153 -19.68 23.45 12.39
N TYR A 154 -19.46 22.26 12.98
CA TYR A 154 -19.65 22.06 14.42
C TYR A 154 -18.72 22.97 15.25
N ILE A 155 -17.44 23.05 14.87
CA ILE A 155 -16.44 23.90 15.53
C ILE A 155 -16.77 25.38 15.38
N ASP A 156 -17.25 25.82 14.22
CA ASP A 156 -17.56 27.24 13.99
C ASP A 156 -18.82 27.72 14.73
N THR A 157 -19.67 26.78 15.17
CA THR A 157 -20.97 27.08 15.79
C THR A 157 -20.99 26.88 17.31
N HIS A 158 -19.90 26.40 17.91
CA HIS A 158 -19.76 26.12 19.34
C HIS A 158 -18.43 26.62 19.89
#